data_AF-A0A1S9CW91-F1
#
_entry.id   AF-A0A1S9CW91-F1
#
_cell.length_a   1.000
_cell.length_b   1.000
_cell.length_c   1.000
_cell.angle_alpha   90.00
_cell.angle_beta   90.00
_cell.angle_gamma   90.00
#
_symmetry.space_group_name_H-M   'P 1'
#
loop_
_entity.id
_entity.type
_entity.pdbx_description
1 polymer ?
#
loop_
_entity_poly.entity_id
_entity_poly.type
_entity_poly.pdbx_seq_one_letter_code
_entity_poly.pdbx_strand_id
1 'polypeptide(L)'
;MPDFRRRVEPALERLNAALPDVFNHNLETVPRLYRRVRPGADYAGSLHLLQRFKQAHALIPTKSGLMLGLGETLDEVKQTLQDLRAHACDMLTLGQYLQPSRYHLPVERFVTPGEFRTLGDYARALGFSRVASGPMVRSSYHADRQARGDAVGAPGNATGLGEIL
;
A
#
# COMPACT_ATOMS: atom_id res chain seq x y z
N MET A 1 4.38 -8.95 3.47
CA MET A 1 4.66 -10.31 2.95
C MET A 1 6.03 -10.29 2.28
N PRO A 2 6.87 -11.34 2.43
CA PRO A 2 8.19 -11.37 1.80
C PRO A 2 8.11 -11.46 0.28
N ASP A 3 9.15 -10.94 -0.39
CA ASP A 3 9.30 -11.03 -1.84
C ASP A 3 9.73 -12.47 -2.21
N PHE A 4 8.81 -13.26 -2.77
CA PHE A 4 9.01 -14.71 -2.96
C PHE A 4 10.05 -15.10 -4.01
N ARG A 5 10.74 -14.14 -4.65
CA ARG A 5 11.79 -14.35 -5.67
C ARG A 5 11.39 -15.42 -6.70
N ARG A 6 12.33 -16.18 -7.28
CA ARG A 6 12.07 -17.31 -8.23
C ARG A 6 11.30 -18.50 -7.61
N ARG A 7 10.60 -18.31 -6.50
CA ARG A 7 9.83 -19.34 -5.79
C ARG A 7 8.38 -18.89 -5.56
N VAL A 8 7.84 -18.08 -6.47
CA VAL A 8 6.43 -17.67 -6.42
C VAL A 8 5.52 -18.88 -6.40
N GLU A 9 5.73 -19.84 -7.30
CA GLU A 9 4.86 -21.01 -7.47
C GLU A 9 4.85 -21.91 -6.21
N PRO A 10 6.01 -22.35 -5.66
CA PRO A 10 6.01 -23.10 -4.39
C PRO A 10 5.46 -22.32 -3.19
N ALA A 11 5.60 -20.99 -3.19
CA ALA A 11 5.04 -20.15 -2.12
C ALA A 11 3.52 -20.06 -2.19
N LEU A 12 2.97 -19.89 -3.39
CA LEU A 12 1.53 -19.92 -3.64
C LEU A 12 0.94 -21.30 -3.33
N GLU A 13 1.62 -22.39 -3.69
CA GLU A 13 1.18 -23.75 -3.36
C GLU A 13 1.10 -23.99 -1.85
N ARG A 14 2.06 -23.47 -1.07
CA ARG A 14 2.03 -23.59 0.40
C ARG A 14 0.92 -22.75 1.04
N LEU A 15 0.57 -21.62 0.44
CA LEU A 15 -0.55 -20.79 0.87
C LEU A 15 -1.91 -21.50 0.72
N ASN A 16 -2.04 -22.48 -0.18
CA ASN A 16 -3.28 -23.24 -0.35
C ASN A 16 -3.68 -24.04 0.89
N ALA A 17 -2.75 -24.32 1.81
CA ALA A 17 -3.08 -24.99 3.07
C ALA A 17 -3.79 -24.06 4.08
N ALA A 18 -3.63 -22.74 3.95
CA ALA A 18 -4.24 -21.73 4.82
C ALA A 18 -4.29 -20.37 4.09
N LEU A 19 -5.38 -20.14 3.37
CA LEU A 19 -5.58 -18.91 2.61
C LEU A 19 -5.87 -17.71 3.53
N PRO A 20 -5.31 -16.52 3.24
CA PRO A 20 -5.57 -15.32 4.03
C PRO A 20 -6.91 -14.66 3.65
N ASP A 21 -7.47 -13.86 4.56
CA ASP A 21 -8.64 -13.01 4.25
C ASP A 21 -8.32 -11.93 3.21
N VAL A 22 -7.07 -11.44 3.21
CA VAL A 22 -6.54 -10.48 2.23
C VAL A 22 -5.09 -10.84 1.92
N PHE A 23 -4.77 -10.99 0.64
CA PHE A 23 -3.39 -11.20 0.21
C PHE A 23 -2.69 -9.87 -0.01
N ASN A 24 -1.72 -9.55 0.85
CA ASN A 24 -1.05 -8.24 0.83
C ASN A 24 0.41 -8.33 0.37
N HIS A 25 0.73 -7.70 -0.76
CA HIS A 25 2.09 -7.48 -1.26
C HIS A 25 2.29 -6.03 -1.65
N ASN A 26 3.00 -5.27 -0.83
CA ASN A 26 3.30 -3.87 -1.14
C ASN A 26 4.31 -3.77 -2.28
N LEU A 27 4.19 -2.76 -3.14
CA LEU A 27 5.26 -2.32 -4.04
C LEU A 27 6.25 -1.38 -3.34
N GLU A 28 5.78 -0.64 -2.34
CA GLU A 28 6.52 0.36 -1.55
C GLU A 28 6.88 1.65 -2.31
N THR A 29 7.26 1.59 -3.59
CA THR A 29 7.63 2.78 -4.36
C THR A 29 7.46 2.59 -5.88
N VAL A 30 7.80 3.62 -6.65
CA VAL A 30 7.74 3.68 -8.13
C VAL A 30 8.93 2.97 -8.80
N PRO A 31 8.82 2.53 -10.07
CA PRO A 31 9.86 1.75 -10.76
C PRO A 31 11.27 2.34 -10.71
N ARG A 32 11.41 3.65 -10.95
CA ARG A 32 12.70 4.35 -10.95
C ARG A 32 13.44 4.23 -9.61
N LEU A 33 12.69 4.23 -8.50
CA LEU A 33 13.24 4.15 -7.14
C LEU A 33 13.35 2.73 -6.61
N TYR A 34 12.80 1.74 -7.32
CA TYR A 34 12.56 0.41 -6.79
C TYR A 34 13.82 -0.29 -6.30
N ARG A 35 14.91 -0.28 -7.09
CA ARG A 35 16.18 -0.90 -6.70
C ARG A 35 16.81 -0.25 -5.47
N ARG A 36 16.61 1.07 -5.30
CA ARG A 36 17.12 1.84 -4.17
C ARG A 36 16.35 1.56 -2.89
N VAL A 37 15.02 1.51 -2.98
CA VAL A 37 14.11 1.32 -1.84
C VAL A 37 13.99 -0.16 -1.46
N ARG A 38 14.05 -1.07 -2.43
CA ARG A 38 13.93 -2.52 -2.24
C ARG A 38 15.06 -3.29 -2.94
N PRO A 39 16.28 -3.28 -2.39
CA PRO A 39 17.38 -4.04 -2.95
C PRO A 39 17.04 -5.53 -3.10
N GLY A 40 17.16 -6.05 -4.33
CA GLY A 40 16.87 -7.46 -4.64
C GLY A 40 15.40 -7.81 -4.89
N ALA A 41 14.50 -6.82 -4.86
CA ALA A 41 13.13 -6.95 -5.34
C ALA A 41 13.02 -6.60 -6.83
N ASP A 42 12.05 -7.19 -7.51
CA ASP A 42 11.71 -6.86 -8.90
C ASP A 42 10.30 -6.26 -8.98
N TYR A 43 10.16 -5.12 -9.67
CA TYR A 43 8.89 -4.39 -9.76
C TYR A 43 7.86 -5.21 -10.55
N ALA A 44 8.27 -5.69 -11.73
CA ALA A 44 7.41 -6.53 -12.57
C ALA A 44 7.06 -7.85 -11.87
N GLY A 45 8.03 -8.50 -11.22
CA GLY A 45 7.80 -9.70 -10.42
C GLY A 45 6.80 -9.47 -9.28
N SER A 46 6.84 -8.32 -8.61
CA SER A 46 5.89 -7.98 -7.55
C SER A 46 4.47 -7.75 -8.07
N LEU A 47 4.33 -7.14 -9.25
CA LEU A 47 3.04 -7.01 -9.94
C LEU A 47 2.49 -8.38 -10.40
N HIS A 48 3.34 -9.20 -11.02
CA HIS A 48 2.95 -10.55 -11.45
C HIS A 48 2.57 -11.45 -10.29
N LEU A 49 3.19 -11.29 -9.11
CA LEU A 49 2.81 -12.03 -7.90
C LEU A 49 1.36 -11.73 -7.48
N LEU A 50 0.98 -10.45 -7.44
CA LEU A 50 -0.40 -10.03 -7.16
C LEU A 50 -1.38 -10.62 -8.18
N GLN A 51 -1.04 -10.50 -9.47
CA GLN A 51 -1.87 -10.98 -10.56
C GLN A 51 -2.06 -12.51 -10.51
N ARG A 52 -0.98 -13.27 -10.32
CA ARG A 52 -1.02 -14.73 -10.25
C ARG A 52 -1.80 -15.22 -9.04
N PHE A 53 -1.62 -14.59 -7.87
CA PHE A 53 -2.42 -14.91 -6.70
C PHE A 53 -3.92 -14.67 -6.99
N LYS A 54 -4.26 -13.52 -7.59
CA LYS A 54 -5.65 -13.20 -7.93
C LYS A 54 -6.26 -14.18 -8.94
N GLN A 55 -5.49 -14.64 -9.92
CA GLN A 55 -5.91 -15.66 -10.89
C GLN A 55 -6.20 -17.00 -10.21
N ALA A 56 -5.37 -17.42 -9.25
CA ALA A 56 -5.55 -18.67 -8.50
C ALA A 56 -6.70 -18.58 -7.47
N HIS A 57 -6.93 -17.38 -6.89
CA HIS A 57 -7.87 -17.16 -5.80
C HIS A 57 -8.73 -15.92 -6.03
N ALA A 58 -9.60 -15.97 -7.05
CA ALA A 58 -10.40 -14.83 -7.49
C ALA A 58 -11.25 -14.17 -6.39
N LEU A 59 -11.68 -14.94 -5.39
CA LEU A 59 -12.51 -14.46 -4.28
C LEU A 59 -11.71 -13.77 -3.16
N ILE A 60 -10.39 -13.94 -3.12
CA ILE A 60 -9.55 -13.32 -2.09
C ILE A 60 -9.13 -11.93 -2.57
N PRO A 61 -9.41 -10.87 -1.80
CA PRO A 61 -8.94 -9.53 -2.11
C PRO A 61 -7.42 -9.45 -2.09
N THR A 62 -6.85 -8.77 -3.07
CA THR A 62 -5.42 -8.42 -3.10
C THR A 62 -5.22 -6.98 -2.62
N LYS A 63 -4.11 -6.74 -1.93
CA LYS A 63 -3.75 -5.42 -1.40
C LYS A 63 -2.30 -5.08 -1.72
N SER A 64 -2.06 -3.81 -2.00
CA SER A 64 -0.72 -3.25 -2.10
C SER A 64 -0.67 -1.85 -1.48
N GLY A 65 0.53 -1.29 -1.41
CA GLY A 65 0.76 0.03 -0.87
C GLY A 65 2.04 0.68 -1.36
N LEU A 66 2.06 2.01 -1.27
CA LEU A 66 3.20 2.86 -1.58
C LEU A 66 3.47 3.78 -0.38
N MET A 67 4.76 3.99 -0.11
CA MET A 67 5.24 5.05 0.75
C MET A 67 5.63 6.25 -0.10
N LEU A 68 5.11 7.43 0.23
CA LEU A 68 5.38 8.67 -0.49
C LEU A 68 6.39 9.54 0.27
N GLY A 69 7.15 10.35 -0.45
CA GLY A 69 8.22 11.18 0.10
C GLY A 69 9.62 10.59 -0.05
N LEU A 70 9.79 9.62 -0.94
CA LEU A 70 11.08 8.96 -1.27
C LEU A 70 11.75 9.54 -2.53
N GLY A 71 11.17 10.58 -3.11
CA GLY A 71 11.67 11.28 -4.31
C GLY A 71 10.90 10.93 -5.58
N GLU A 72 9.74 10.29 -5.44
CA GLU A 72 8.80 10.05 -6.53
C GLU A 72 8.02 11.32 -6.90
N THR A 73 7.68 11.44 -8.18
CA THR A 73 6.76 12.47 -8.68
C THR A 73 5.30 11.97 -8.62
N LEU A 74 4.34 12.89 -8.64
CA LEU A 74 2.92 12.51 -8.65
C LEU A 74 2.53 11.67 -9.86
N ASP A 75 3.11 11.95 -11.04
CA ASP A 75 2.80 11.20 -12.26
C ASP A 75 3.37 9.78 -12.23
N GLU A 76 4.58 9.59 -11.66
CA GLU A 76 5.12 8.25 -11.42
C GLU A 76 4.23 7.45 -10.46
N VAL A 77 3.71 8.10 -9.40
CA VAL A 77 2.76 7.44 -8.50
C VAL A 77 1.50 7.05 -9.25
N LYS A 78 0.89 7.96 -10.02
CA LYS A 78 -0.31 7.67 -10.82
C LYS A 78 -0.09 6.53 -11.80
N GLN A 79 1.09 6.44 -12.44
CA GLN A 79 1.44 5.32 -13.30
C GLN A 79 1.51 4.01 -12.51
N THR A 80 2.16 3.99 -11.35
CA THR A 80 2.20 2.79 -10.49
C THR A 80 0.81 2.37 -10.02
N LEU A 81 -0.12 3.30 -9.80
CA LEU A 81 -1.51 2.97 -9.49
C LEU A 81 -2.25 2.32 -10.66
N GLN A 82 -2.00 2.78 -11.89
CA GLN A 82 -2.52 2.13 -13.10
C GLN A 82 -1.95 0.71 -13.23
N ASP A 83 -0.65 0.54 -13.03
CA ASP A 83 0.00 -0.77 -13.10
C ASP A 83 -0.61 -1.74 -12.08
N LEU A 84 -0.78 -1.30 -10.82
CA LEU A 84 -1.42 -2.11 -9.78
C LEU A 84 -2.83 -2.56 -10.19
N ARG A 85 -3.62 -1.67 -10.79
CA ARG A 85 -4.97 -2.02 -11.27
C ARG A 85 -4.96 -2.97 -12.45
N ALA A 86 -4.05 -2.76 -13.41
CA ALA A 86 -3.86 -3.68 -14.54
C ALA A 86 -3.46 -5.10 -14.07
N HIS A 87 -2.85 -5.22 -12.90
CA HIS A 87 -2.47 -6.49 -12.27
C HIS A 87 -3.46 -6.96 -11.19
N ALA A 88 -4.71 -6.49 -11.27
CA ALA A 88 -5.82 -6.93 -10.43
C ALA A 88 -5.58 -6.77 -8.92
N CYS A 89 -4.91 -5.68 -8.52
CA CYS A 89 -4.81 -5.26 -7.12
C CYS A 89 -6.11 -4.58 -6.66
N ASP A 90 -6.82 -5.15 -5.68
CA ASP A 90 -8.15 -4.67 -5.26
C ASP A 90 -8.11 -3.49 -4.29
N MET A 91 -7.11 -3.45 -3.40
CA MET A 91 -7.03 -2.53 -2.28
C MET A 91 -5.69 -1.77 -2.26
N LEU A 92 -5.73 -0.51 -1.83
CA LEU A 92 -4.58 0.37 -1.84
C LEU A 92 -4.37 1.11 -0.51
N THR A 93 -3.11 1.21 -0.09
CA THR A 93 -2.68 2.17 0.94
C THR A 93 -1.61 3.11 0.44
N LEU A 94 -1.80 4.42 0.63
CA LEU A 94 -0.80 5.46 0.39
C LEU A 94 -0.49 6.15 1.72
N GLY A 95 0.77 6.04 2.16
CA GLY A 95 1.23 6.61 3.43
C GLY A 95 2.49 7.45 3.25
N GLN A 96 2.76 8.35 4.19
CA GLN A 96 4.04 9.08 4.22
C GLN A 96 5.17 8.14 4.65
N TYR A 97 6.26 8.12 3.89
CA TYR A 97 7.53 7.56 4.32
C TYR A 97 8.05 8.37 5.50
N LEU A 98 8.24 7.71 6.63
CA LEU A 98 8.92 8.26 7.79
C LEU A 98 10.23 7.51 7.96
N GLN A 99 11.33 8.23 7.93
CA GLN A 99 12.66 7.67 8.09
C GLN A 99 12.77 7.01 9.49
N PRO A 100 12.98 5.68 9.58
CA PRO A 100 13.05 5.01 10.88
C PRO A 100 14.29 5.38 11.69
N SER A 101 15.41 5.62 11.00
CA SER A 101 16.66 6.07 11.59
C SER A 101 17.55 6.73 10.54
N ARG A 102 18.59 7.45 10.98
CA ARG A 102 19.56 8.15 10.09
C ARG A 102 20.27 7.27 9.06
N TYR A 103 20.25 5.95 9.24
CA TYR A 103 20.88 4.99 8.32
C TYR A 103 19.95 4.52 7.19
N HIS A 104 18.66 4.88 7.26
CA HIS A 104 17.70 4.63 6.20
C HIS A 104 17.67 5.79 5.22
N LEU A 105 17.03 5.59 4.07
CA LEU A 105 16.82 6.65 3.08
C LEU A 105 16.25 7.91 3.74
N PRO A 106 16.73 9.11 3.37
CA PRO A 106 16.15 10.34 3.89
C PRO A 106 14.72 10.53 3.36
N VAL A 107 13.92 11.29 4.09
CA VAL A 107 12.66 11.82 3.56
C VAL A 107 13.01 12.93 2.57
N GLU A 108 12.65 12.76 1.31
CA GLU A 108 12.89 13.75 0.25
C GLU A 108 11.85 14.87 0.30
N ARG A 109 10.59 14.54 0.65
CA ARG A 109 9.53 15.52 0.87
C ARG A 109 8.43 15.00 1.78
N PHE A 110 7.75 15.93 2.46
CA PHE A 110 6.48 15.66 3.13
C PHE A 110 5.34 15.94 2.15
N VAL A 111 4.58 14.91 1.81
CA VAL A 111 3.44 15.01 0.90
C VAL A 111 2.29 15.68 1.63
N THR A 112 1.65 16.66 0.98
CA THR A 112 0.57 17.43 1.60
C THR A 112 -0.70 16.59 1.74
N PRO A 113 -1.58 16.88 2.73
CA PRO A 113 -2.89 16.24 2.80
C PRO A 113 -3.72 16.41 1.52
N GLY A 114 -3.54 17.51 0.78
CA GLY A 114 -4.19 17.74 -0.51
C GLY A 114 -3.74 16.75 -1.57
N GLU A 115 -2.43 16.50 -1.70
CA GLU A 115 -1.89 15.52 -2.63
C GLU A 115 -2.34 14.08 -2.29
N PHE A 116 -2.39 13.71 -1.00
CA PHE A 116 -2.95 12.43 -0.58
C PHE A 116 -4.42 12.28 -1.00
N ARG A 117 -5.25 13.34 -0.86
CA ARG A 117 -6.63 13.32 -1.33
C ARG A 117 -6.69 13.13 -2.84
N THR A 118 -5.95 13.92 -3.61
CA THR A 118 -5.88 13.82 -5.08
C THR A 118 -5.51 12.42 -5.56
N LEU A 119 -4.47 11.82 -4.96
CA LEU A 119 -4.06 10.46 -5.31
C LEU A 119 -5.09 9.41 -4.87
N GLY A 120 -5.75 9.63 -3.73
CA GLY A 120 -6.82 8.76 -3.24
C GLY A 120 -8.03 8.75 -4.17
N ASP A 121 -8.47 9.93 -4.63
CA ASP A 121 -9.59 10.06 -5.56
C ASP A 121 -9.25 9.49 -6.93
N TYR A 122 -8.04 9.74 -7.41
CA TYR A 122 -7.53 9.12 -8.63
C TYR A 122 -7.53 7.60 -8.54
N ALA A 123 -7.04 7.02 -7.43
CA ALA A 123 -7.09 5.58 -7.22
C ALA A 123 -8.54 5.04 -7.24
N ARG A 124 -9.48 5.70 -6.56
CA ARG A 124 -10.90 5.30 -6.59
C ARG A 124 -11.46 5.34 -8.01
N ALA A 125 -11.11 6.36 -8.80
CA ALA A 125 -11.52 6.46 -10.21
C ALA A 125 -10.95 5.33 -11.10
N LEU A 126 -9.77 4.79 -10.76
CA LEU A 126 -9.22 3.59 -11.42
C LEU A 126 -9.87 2.26 -10.97
N GLY A 127 -10.82 2.30 -10.03
CA GLY A 127 -11.59 1.14 -9.59
C GLY A 127 -10.93 0.30 -8.49
N PHE A 128 -10.08 0.88 -7.64
CA PHE A 128 -9.71 0.22 -6.37
C PHE A 128 -10.95 0.14 -5.47
N SER A 129 -11.24 -1.06 -4.95
CA SER A 129 -12.40 -1.32 -4.09
C SER A 129 -12.31 -0.63 -2.72
N ARG A 130 -11.08 -0.46 -2.20
CA ARG A 130 -10.80 0.25 -0.94
C ARG A 130 -9.48 1.00 -1.06
N VAL A 131 -9.51 2.28 -0.66
CA VAL A 131 -8.34 3.17 -0.69
C VAL A 131 -8.21 3.88 0.66
N ALA A 132 -7.09 3.67 1.35
CA ALA A 132 -6.66 4.56 2.43
C ALA A 132 -5.48 5.40 1.94
N SER A 133 -5.61 6.72 2.01
CA SER A 133 -4.59 7.65 1.55
C SER A 133 -4.45 8.79 2.55
N GLY A 134 -3.28 8.93 3.16
CA GLY A 134 -3.01 9.98 4.13
C GLY A 134 -1.67 9.83 4.83
N PRO A 135 -1.15 10.90 5.47
CA PRO A 135 0.20 10.89 6.04
C PRO A 135 0.45 9.74 7.03
N MET A 136 -0.53 9.46 7.88
CA MET A 136 -0.42 8.45 8.95
C MET A 136 -0.91 7.06 8.55
N VAL A 137 -1.32 6.85 7.29
CA VAL A 137 -1.74 5.53 6.81
C VAL A 137 -0.55 4.56 6.82
N ARG A 138 -0.78 3.34 7.31
CA ARG A 138 0.16 2.22 7.25
C ARG A 138 -0.57 0.98 6.72
N SER A 139 0.18 0.04 6.16
CA SER A 139 -0.39 -1.18 5.56
C SER A 139 -1.20 -2.04 6.54
N SER A 140 -0.83 -2.02 7.84
CA SER A 140 -1.55 -2.67 8.96
C SER A 140 -2.52 -1.76 9.72
N TYR A 141 -2.43 -0.44 9.54
CA TYR A 141 -3.36 0.48 10.18
C TYR A 141 -4.73 0.30 9.51
N HIS A 142 -5.68 -0.25 10.28
CA HIS A 142 -7.08 -0.47 9.88
C HIS A 142 -7.40 -1.67 8.97
N ALA A 143 -6.75 -2.83 9.10
CA ALA A 143 -7.35 -4.07 8.56
C ALA A 143 -8.80 -4.25 9.08
N ASP A 144 -9.04 -3.93 10.36
CA ASP A 144 -10.35 -4.07 11.00
C ASP A 144 -11.34 -2.92 10.69
N ARG A 145 -10.87 -1.70 10.42
CA ARG A 145 -11.75 -0.54 10.14
C ARG A 145 -12.02 -0.34 8.64
N GLN A 146 -11.12 -0.77 7.75
CA GLN A 146 -11.42 -0.82 6.31
C GLN A 146 -12.53 -1.83 5.98
N ALA A 147 -12.74 -2.85 6.81
CA ALA A 147 -13.87 -3.76 6.70
C ALA A 147 -15.24 -3.08 6.93
N ARG A 148 -15.28 -1.94 7.64
CA ARG A 148 -16.50 -1.28 8.10
C ARG A 148 -16.89 -0.01 7.32
N GLY A 149 -16.04 0.48 6.42
CA GLY A 149 -16.41 1.60 5.53
C GLY A 149 -16.42 2.99 6.17
N ASP A 150 -15.79 3.18 7.33
CA ASP A 150 -15.78 4.50 7.99
C ASP A 150 -14.84 5.49 7.28
N ALA A 151 -15.33 6.71 7.04
CA ALA A 151 -14.53 7.84 6.61
C ALA A 151 -13.57 8.28 7.74
N VAL A 152 -12.27 8.38 7.42
CA VAL A 152 -11.27 8.91 8.36
C VAL A 152 -10.96 10.36 7.98
N GLY A 153 -11.43 11.31 8.79
CA GLY A 153 -11.10 12.72 8.63
C GLY A 153 -12.02 13.70 9.35
N ALA A 154 -11.93 13.78 10.68
CA ALA A 154 -12.30 15.00 11.40
C ALA A 154 -11.33 15.19 12.59
N PRO A 155 -10.72 16.37 12.77
CA PRO A 155 -9.97 16.66 13.99
C PRO A 155 -10.96 16.82 15.15
N GLY A 156 -10.89 15.92 16.12
CA GLY A 156 -11.61 16.06 17.38
C GLY A 156 -11.03 17.20 18.19
N ASN A 157 -11.86 18.17 18.54
CA ASN A 157 -11.51 19.25 19.46
C ASN A 157 -11.00 18.67 20.79
N ALA A 158 -9.82 19.12 21.20
CA ALA A 158 -9.31 18.93 22.55
C ALA A 158 -10.04 19.88 23.51
N THR A 159 -10.89 19.34 24.38
CA THR A 159 -11.30 19.96 25.64
C THR A 159 -11.85 18.88 26.57
N GLY A 160 -11.25 18.73 27.75
CA GLY A 160 -11.84 17.94 28.84
C GLY A 160 -10.83 17.16 29.68
N LEU A 161 -10.24 17.84 30.66
CA LEU A 161 -9.53 17.25 31.79
C LEU A 161 -10.47 16.37 32.64
N GLY A 162 -9.95 15.33 33.29
CA GLY A 162 -10.70 14.57 34.29
C GLY A 162 -10.07 13.23 34.70
N GLU A 163 -8.99 13.32 35.48
CA GLU A 163 -8.74 12.57 36.72
C GLU A 163 -9.37 11.17 37.00
N ILE A 164 -8.49 10.29 37.52
CA ILE A 164 -8.65 9.37 38.67
C ILE A 164 -9.06 7.89 38.40
N LEU A 165 -8.15 7.03 38.89
CA LEU A 165 -8.08 5.55 39.05
C LEU A 165 -7.72 4.70 37.82
#